data_AF-A0A6N8ZB06-F1
#
_entry.id   AF-A0A6N8ZB06-F1
#
_cell.length_a   1.000
_cell.length_b   1.000
_cell.length_c   1.000
_cell.angle_alpha   90.00
_cell.angle_beta   90.00
_cell.angle_gamma   90.00
#
_symmetry.space_group_name_H-M   'P 1'
#
loop_
_entity.id
_entity.type
_entity.pdbx_description
1 polymer ?
#
loop_
_entity_poly.entity_id
_entity_poly.type
_entity_poly.pdbx_seq_one_letter_code
_entity_poly.pdbx_strand_id
1 'polypeptide(L)' 'MEYHDFPDDVKAQMRVTALETIIPNWVGRAGGPSSEGVQIFNDKVGPIVGVTINPDGTASETGP' A
#
# COMPACT_ATOMS: atom_id res chain seq x y z
N MET A 1 1.91 26.31 -15.48
CA MET A 1 2.41 24.95 -15.19
C MET A 1 1.78 24.03 -16.21
N GLU A 2 2.59 23.22 -16.88
CA GLU A 2 2.13 22.20 -17.83
C GLU A 2 1.99 20.87 -17.10
N TYR A 3 0.91 20.14 -17.34
CA TYR A 3 0.70 18.81 -16.77
C TYR A 3 1.41 17.78 -17.66
N HIS A 4 2.25 16.97 -17.03
CA HIS A 4 2.83 15.78 -17.66
C HIS A 4 2.44 14.58 -16.81
N ASP A 5 1.86 13.57 -17.45
CA ASP A 5 1.58 12.30 -16.79
C ASP A 5 2.88 11.52 -16.56
N PHE A 6 2.89 10.65 -15.55
CA PHE A 6 4.02 9.76 -15.33
C PHE A 6 4.05 8.67 -16.40
N PRO A 7 5.24 8.35 -16.94
CA PRO A 7 5.44 7.15 -17.75
C PRO A 7 5.00 5.87 -17.03
N ASP A 8 4.59 4.85 -17.79
CA ASP A 8 4.04 3.60 -17.24
C ASP A 8 5.06 2.81 -16.40
N ASP A 9 6.34 2.83 -16.79
CA ASP A 9 7.43 2.20 -16.04
C ASP A 9 7.65 2.88 -14.68
N VAL A 10 7.54 4.20 -14.63
CA VAL A 10 7.60 4.97 -13.38
C VAL A 10 6.41 4.62 -12.48
N LYS A 11 5.20 4.56 -13.03
CA LYS A 11 3.99 4.16 -12.28
C LYS A 11 4.14 2.74 -11.71
N ALA A 12 4.66 1.81 -12.50
CA ALA A 12 4.92 0.44 -12.05
C ALA A 12 5.94 0.41 -10.89
N GLN A 13 7.05 1.16 -11.01
CA GLN A 13 8.06 1.23 -9.96
C GLN A 13 7.53 1.87 -8.67
N MET A 14 6.67 2.89 -8.78
CA MET A 14 5.98 3.47 -7.64
C MET A 14 5.11 2.44 -6.92
N ARG A 15 4.42 1.57 -7.68
CA ARG A 15 3.60 0.50 -7.10
C ARG A 15 4.44 -0.52 -6.34
N VAL A 16 5.53 -1.00 -6.93
CA VAL A 16 6.49 -1.90 -6.25
C VAL A 16 7.02 -1.25 -4.97
N THR A 17 7.47 0.00 -5.05
CA THR A 17 8.01 0.74 -3.90
C THR A 17 6.96 0.93 -2.79
N ALA A 18 5.69 1.13 -3.16
CA ALA A 18 4.61 1.24 -2.20
C ALA A 18 4.44 -0.04 -1.39
N LEU A 19 4.41 -1.19 -2.06
CA LEU A 19 4.21 -2.51 -1.45
C LEU A 19 5.41 -2.96 -0.61
N GLU A 20 6.62 -2.78 -1.13
CA GLU A 20 7.83 -3.31 -0.48
C GLU A 20 8.35 -2.43 0.65
N THR A 21 8.12 -1.11 0.58
CA THR A 21 8.77 -0.15 1.49
C THR A 21 7.78 0.74 2.21
N ILE A 22 6.92 1.46 1.47
CA ILE A 22 6.14 2.56 2.07
C ILE A 22 5.08 2.02 3.03
N ILE A 23 4.28 1.04 2.58
CA ILE A 23 3.19 0.47 3.37
C ILE A 23 3.74 -0.29 4.59
N PRO A 24 4.74 -1.20 4.47
CA PRO A 24 5.31 -1.86 5.65
C PRO A 24 5.88 -0.88 6.69
N ASN A 25 6.58 0.16 6.24
CA ASN A 25 7.09 1.19 7.15
C ASN A 25 5.95 1.98 7.82
N TRP A 26 4.87 2.25 7.09
CA TRP A 26 3.69 2.88 7.67
C TRP A 26 3.01 1.97 8.72
N VAL A 27 2.88 0.67 8.45
CA VAL A 27 2.35 -0.33 9.41
C VAL A 27 3.14 -0.28 10.72
N GLY A 28 4.48 -0.26 10.64
CA GLY A 28 5.32 -0.11 11.82
C GLY A 28 5.03 1.17 12.62
N ARG A 29 4.82 2.30 11.94
CA ARG A 29 4.46 3.58 12.59
C ARG A 29 3.03 3.61 13.13
N ALA A 30 2.11 2.85 12.53
CA ALA A 30 0.72 2.76 12.95
C ALA A 30 0.50 1.93 14.23
N GLY A 31 1.54 1.27 14.73
CA GLY A 31 1.47 0.39 15.91
C GLY A 31 1.41 -1.09 15.56
N GLY A 32 1.78 -1.46 14.33
CA GLY A 32 1.85 -2.84 13.88
C GLY A 32 0.61 -3.32 13.10
N PRO A 33 0.65 -4.55 12.57
CA PRO A 33 -0.36 -5.08 11.65
C PRO A 33 -1.75 -5.26 12.29
N SER A 34 -1.83 -5.34 13.62
CA SER A 34 -3.09 -5.45 14.36
C SER A 34 -3.65 -4.09 14.83
N SER A 35 -2.98 -2.97 14.51
CA SER A 35 -3.46 -1.64 14.89
C SER A 35 -4.80 -1.30 14.23
N GLU A 36 -5.61 -0.48 14.90
CA GLU A 36 -6.90 0.00 14.38
C GLU A 36 -6.75 0.66 13.00
N GLY A 37 -5.68 1.44 12.79
CA GLY A 37 -5.42 2.07 11.50
C GLY A 37 -5.19 1.08 10.37
N VAL A 38 -4.49 -0.02 10.62
CA VAL A 38 -4.28 -1.09 9.63
C VAL A 38 -5.55 -1.87 9.36
N GLN A 39 -6.37 -2.12 10.40
CA GLN A 39 -7.69 -2.75 10.22
C GLN A 39 -8.61 -1.90 9.34
N ILE A 40 -8.72 -0.60 9.64
CA ILE A 40 -9.50 0.34 8.83
C ILE A 40 -8.97 0.40 7.39
N PHE A 41 -7.65 0.41 7.20
CA PHE A 41 -7.06 0.36 5.86
C PHE A 41 -7.52 -0.88 5.10
N ASN A 42 -7.34 -2.08 5.67
CA ASN A 42 -7.73 -3.33 5.01
C ASN A 42 -9.24 -3.41 4.75
N ASP A 43 -10.07 -2.84 5.61
CA ASP A 43 -11.52 -2.88 5.47
C ASP A 43 -12.06 -1.88 4.44
N LYS A 44 -11.43 -0.69 4.32
CA LYS A 44 -12.00 0.45 3.57
C LYS A 44 -11.16 0.89 2.38
N VAL A 45 -9.84 0.87 2.51
CA VAL A 45 -8.91 1.43 1.51
C VAL A 45 -8.35 0.32 0.64
N GLY A 46 -7.89 -0.78 1.24
CA GLY A 46 -7.31 -1.93 0.58
C GLY A 46 -8.12 -2.43 -0.62
N PRO A 47 -9.46 -2.62 -0.50
CA PRO A 47 -10.30 -3.06 -1.62
C PRO A 47 -10.37 -2.05 -2.79
N ILE A 48 -10.18 -0.76 -2.52
CA ILE A 48 -10.19 0.29 -3.54
C ILE A 48 -8.87 0.32 -4.30
N VAL A 49 -7.76 0.13 -3.59
CA VAL A 49 -6.41 0.24 -4.16
C VAL A 49 -5.79 -1.11 -4.53
N GLY A 50 -6.52 -2.21 -4.34
CA GLY A 50 -6.08 -3.59 -4.59
C GLY A 50 -4.90 -4.01 -3.72
N VAL A 51 -4.88 -3.63 -2.44
CA VAL A 51 -3.79 -3.99 -1.51
C VAL A 51 -4.33 -4.59 -0.23
N THR A 52 -3.71 -5.68 0.21
CA THR A 52 -3.92 -6.26 1.53
C THR A 52 -2.65 -6.11 2.36
N ILE A 53 -2.78 -5.62 3.60
CA ILE A 53 -1.73 -5.70 4.60
C ILE A 53 -1.84 -7.03 5.32
N ASN A 54 -0.76 -7.79 5.31
CA ASN A 54 -0.69 -9.14 5.84
C ASN A 54 -0.45 -9.14 7.36
N PRO A 55 -0.73 -10.27 8.05
CA PRO A 55 -0.52 -10.38 9.50
C PRO A 55 0.94 -10.17 9.95
N ASP A 56 1.91 -10.34 9.06
CA ASP A 56 3.34 -10.11 9.32
C ASP A 56 3.77 -8.64 9.08
N GLY A 57 2.84 -7.77 8.67
CA GLY A 57 3.09 -6.36 8.40
C GLY A 57 3.61 -6.06 6.99
N THR A 58 3.76 -7.08 6.13
CA THR A 58 4.01 -6.88 4.70
C THR A 58 2.74 -6.44 3.97
N ALA A 59 2.88 -5.96 2.74
CA ALA A 59 1.75 -5.65 1.87
C ALA A 59 1.87 -6.42 0.55
N SER A 60 0.73 -6.86 0.03
CA SER A 60 0.64 -7.56 -1.25
C SER A 60 -0.56 -7.07 -2.06
N GLU A 61 -0.46 -7.21 -3.38
CA GLU A 61 -1.61 -7.07 -4.26
C GLU A 61 -2.74 -7.98 -3.77
N THR A 62 -3.93 -7.43 -3.60
CA THR A 62 -5.14 -8.24 -3.49
C THR A 62 -5.39 -8.75 -4.91
N GLY A 63 -5.16 -10.05 -5.13
CA GLY A 63 -5.29 -10.66 -6.46
C GLY A 63 -6.67 -10.42 -7.10
N PRO A 64 -6.82 -10.71 -8.41
CA PRO A 64 -8.14 -10.75 -9.03
C PRO A 64 -9.08 -11.75 -8.33
#